data_AF-A0A7G8WHS6-F1
#
_entry.id   AF-A0A7G8WHS6-F1
#
_cell.length_a   1.000
_cell.length_b   1.000
_cell.length_c   1.000
_cell.angle_alpha   90.00
_cell.angle_beta   90.00
_cell.angle_gamma   90.00
#
_symmetry.space_group_name_H-M   'P 1'
#
loop_
_entity.id
_entity.type
_entity.pdbx_description
1 polymer ?
#
loop_
_entity_poly.entity_id
_entity_poly.type
_entity_poly.pdbx_seq_one_letter_code
_entity_poly.pdbx_strand_id
1 'polypeptide(L)'
;MGRSRGGVTTKIHMAADSKCRPVGRVISAGQRHDALAFTAVLADIRIVRGRDGRPRTRPDRVLADKAYSSGRIRKSLRGRGIKATIPEPVNQINGRLSKGSRGGRPPKFDKEIYKDRNTVERTFNRLRGYRAVATRYDKREFVYRGTVDVASIGIWLRHLTENDPRDTP
;
A
#
# COMPACT_ATOMS: atom_id res chain seq x y z
N MET A 1 10.31 14.43 9.23
CA MET A 1 10.22 15.46 8.17
C MET A 1 11.51 15.42 7.32
N GLY A 2 11.44 15.52 5.99
CA GLY A 2 12.64 15.55 5.13
C GLY A 2 12.60 16.67 4.08
N ARG A 3 13.76 17.19 3.66
CA ARG A 3 13.86 18.27 2.66
C ARG A 3 13.81 17.72 1.24
N SER A 4 12.80 18.06 0.45
CA SER A 4 12.77 17.85 -1.00
C SER A 4 13.07 19.13 -1.77
N ARG A 5 13.21 19.05 -3.11
CA ARG A 5 13.41 20.21 -3.99
C ARG A 5 12.34 21.30 -3.83
N GLY A 6 11.16 20.95 -3.31
CA GLY A 6 10.05 21.88 -3.03
C GLY A 6 9.84 22.21 -1.55
N GLY A 7 10.79 21.91 -0.65
CA GLY A 7 10.69 22.21 0.78
C GLY A 7 10.53 20.99 1.69
N VAL A 8 10.11 21.19 2.94
CA VAL A 8 10.01 20.12 3.94
C VAL A 8 8.76 19.27 3.71
N THR A 9 8.94 18.05 3.23
CA THR A 9 7.85 17.15 2.84
C THR A 9 7.88 15.82 3.60
N THR A 10 6.72 15.18 3.70
CA THR A 10 6.55 13.79 4.14
C THR A 10 5.66 13.08 3.13
N LYS A 11 5.91 11.78 2.98
CA LYS A 11 5.09 10.90 2.16
C LYS A 11 4.21 10.07 3.06
N ILE A 12 2.96 9.86 2.64
CA ILE A 12 2.11 8.81 3.19
C ILE A 12 2.27 7.61 2.27
N HIS A 13 2.68 6.49 2.83
CA HIS A 13 2.68 5.20 2.18
C HIS A 13 1.55 4.39 2.78
N MET A 14 0.72 3.75 1.94
CA MET A 14 -0.52 3.16 2.42
C MET A 14 -0.88 1.88 1.65
N ALA A 15 -1.48 0.95 2.37
CA ALA A 15 -2.23 -0.17 1.81
C ALA A 15 -3.73 0.08 2.02
N ALA A 16 -4.53 -0.25 1.00
CA ALA A 16 -5.98 -0.17 1.04
C ALA A 16 -6.60 -1.54 0.77
N ASP A 17 -7.80 -1.78 1.31
CA ASP A 17 -8.62 -2.93 0.95
C ASP A 17 -9.54 -2.65 -0.25
N SER A 18 -10.32 -3.66 -0.66
CA SER A 18 -11.28 -3.57 -1.77
C SER A 18 -12.36 -2.51 -1.55
N LYS A 19 -12.71 -2.20 -0.29
CA LYS A 19 -13.67 -1.15 0.08
C LYS A 19 -13.05 0.25 0.13
N CYS A 20 -11.80 0.40 -0.34
CA CYS A 20 -11.05 1.65 -0.31
C CYS A 20 -10.90 2.20 1.12
N ARG A 21 -10.54 1.33 2.07
CA ARG A 21 -10.26 1.66 3.46
C ARG A 21 -8.77 1.48 3.76
N PRO A 22 -8.12 2.41 4.49
CA PRO A 22 -6.71 2.25 4.88
C PRO A 22 -6.52 1.07 5.84
N VAL A 23 -5.73 0.07 5.47
CA VAL A 23 -5.42 -1.13 6.30
C VAL A 23 -4.00 -1.15 6.86
N GLY A 24 -3.11 -0.31 6.33
CA GLY A 24 -1.76 -0.10 6.82
C GLY A 24 -1.21 1.20 6.28
N ARG A 25 -0.47 1.95 7.10
CA ARG A 25 0.01 3.30 6.76
C ARG A 25 1.30 3.64 7.48
N VAL A 26 2.24 4.17 6.71
CA VAL A 26 3.55 4.59 7.21
C VAL A 26 3.81 5.98 6.67
N ILE A 27 4.23 6.88 7.55
CA ILE A 27 4.70 8.20 7.15
C ILE A 27 6.22 8.14 7.07
N SER A 28 6.78 8.80 6.06
CA SER A 28 8.22 8.92 5.93
C SER A 28 8.60 10.35 5.58
N ALA A 29 9.84 10.71 5.90
CA ALA A 29 10.48 11.90 5.32
C ALA A 29 10.40 11.85 3.78
N GLY A 30 10.18 13.00 3.13
CA GLY A 30 9.91 13.09 1.69
C GLY A 30 11.04 12.59 0.78
N GLN A 31 12.29 12.57 1.29
CA GLN A 31 13.45 12.04 0.58
C GLN A 31 13.62 10.52 0.68
N ARG A 32 12.86 9.84 1.55
CA ARG A 32 13.02 8.39 1.68
C ARG A 32 12.53 7.68 0.42
N HIS A 33 13.25 6.62 0.08
CA HIS A 33 12.98 5.77 -1.07
C HIS A 33 11.75 4.88 -0.81
N ASP A 34 10.83 4.84 -1.78
CA ASP A 34 9.51 4.21 -1.60
C ASP A 34 9.61 2.68 -1.38
N ALA A 35 10.68 2.06 -1.89
CA ALA A 35 10.95 0.63 -1.70
C ALA A 35 11.11 0.22 -0.21
N LEU A 36 11.64 1.10 0.65
CA LEU A 36 11.71 0.84 2.10
C LEU A 36 10.33 0.93 2.76
N ALA A 37 9.47 1.79 2.23
CA ALA A 37 8.14 1.97 2.75
C ALA A 37 7.23 0.78 2.43
N PHE A 38 7.42 0.10 1.29
CA PHE A 38 6.64 -1.09 0.95
C PHE A 38 6.67 -2.16 2.05
N THR A 39 7.85 -2.52 2.53
CA THR A 39 7.99 -3.52 3.60
C THR A 39 7.40 -3.04 4.92
N ALA A 40 7.52 -1.74 5.23
CA ALA A 40 6.98 -1.15 6.44
C ALA A 40 5.43 -1.14 6.40
N VAL A 41 4.84 -0.72 5.28
CA VAL A 41 3.38 -0.73 5.09
C VAL A 41 2.83 -2.14 5.20
N LEU A 42 3.47 -3.15 4.58
CA LEU A 42 3.03 -4.53 4.70
C LEU A 42 3.16 -5.13 6.11
N ALA A 43 4.03 -4.58 6.96
CA ALA A 43 4.16 -5.00 8.35
C ALA A 43 3.10 -4.33 9.25
N ASP A 44 2.70 -3.11 8.89
CA ASP A 44 1.66 -2.33 9.55
C ASP A 44 0.24 -2.82 9.24
N ILE A 45 0.06 -3.69 8.23
CA ILE A 45 -1.26 -4.26 7.90
C ILE A 45 -1.89 -4.92 9.14
N ARG A 46 -3.07 -4.41 9.48
CA ARG A 46 -3.95 -4.93 10.54
C ARG A 46 -5.39 -4.88 10.05
N ILE A 47 -5.97 -6.05 9.77
CA ILE A 47 -7.36 -6.19 9.35
C ILE A 47 -8.14 -6.88 10.48
N VAL A 48 -9.02 -6.13 11.14
CA VAL A 48 -9.91 -6.66 12.18
C VAL A 48 -11.09 -7.37 11.51
N ARG A 49 -11.40 -8.61 11.92
CA ARG A 49 -12.42 -9.48 11.28
C ARG A 49 -13.66 -9.74 12.15
N GLY A 50 -13.74 -9.22 13.38
CA GLY A 50 -14.84 -9.51 14.29
C GLY A 50 -14.51 -9.14 15.74
N ARG A 51 -15.34 -9.60 16.69
CA ARG A 51 -15.29 -9.20 18.11
C ARG A 51 -14.13 -9.83 18.89
N ASP A 52 -13.60 -10.97 18.46
CA ASP A 52 -12.51 -11.64 19.18
C ASP A 52 -11.45 -12.24 18.24
N GLY A 53 -10.17 -12.03 18.57
CA GLY A 53 -9.02 -12.65 17.89
C GLY A 53 -7.95 -11.68 17.38
N ARG A 54 -6.78 -12.24 17.03
CA ARG A 54 -5.65 -11.46 16.51
C ARG A 54 -5.99 -10.90 15.12
N PRO A 55 -5.75 -9.60 14.86
CA PRO A 55 -5.98 -9.02 13.53
C PRO A 55 -5.23 -9.79 12.45
N ARG A 56 -5.85 -9.96 11.29
CA ARG A 56 -5.18 -10.54 10.12
C ARG A 56 -4.09 -9.58 9.64
N THR A 57 -2.85 -10.06 9.58
CA THR A 57 -1.66 -9.27 9.20
C THR A 57 -1.09 -9.66 7.84
N ARG A 58 -1.57 -10.76 7.27
CA ARG A 58 -1.14 -11.28 5.96
C ARG A 58 -2.29 -11.16 4.95
N PRO A 59 -2.18 -10.32 3.90
CA PRO A 59 -3.13 -10.34 2.79
C PRO A 59 -2.91 -11.54 1.87
N ASP A 60 -3.94 -12.00 1.16
CA ASP A 60 -3.80 -13.10 0.19
C ASP A 60 -3.06 -12.65 -1.07
N ARG A 61 -3.26 -11.39 -1.43
CA ARG A 61 -2.68 -10.78 -2.61
C ARG A 61 -2.35 -9.32 -2.38
N VAL A 62 -1.25 -8.86 -2.96
CA VAL A 62 -0.84 -7.45 -3.03
C VAL A 62 -0.82 -7.01 -4.47
N LEU A 63 -1.51 -5.90 -4.74
CA LEU A 63 -1.46 -5.15 -5.99
C LEU A 63 -0.58 -3.93 -5.73
N ALA A 64 0.41 -3.69 -6.58
CA ALA A 64 1.29 -2.54 -6.43
C ALA A 64 1.80 -2.04 -7.78
N ASP A 65 2.24 -0.79 -7.78
CA ASP A 65 2.85 -0.18 -8.96
C ASP A 65 4.09 -0.92 -9.46
N LYS A 66 4.35 -0.70 -10.74
CA LYS A 66 5.54 -1.16 -11.47
C LYS A 66 6.85 -0.82 -10.77
N ALA A 67 6.92 0.28 -10.02
CA ALA A 67 8.09 0.68 -9.24
C ALA A 67 8.44 -0.34 -8.13
N TYR A 68 7.48 -1.15 -7.69
CA TYR A 68 7.65 -2.19 -6.67
C TYR A 68 7.99 -3.57 -7.25
N SER A 69 8.38 -3.66 -8.53
CA SER A 69 8.66 -4.93 -9.21
C SER A 69 9.93 -5.65 -8.78
N SER A 70 10.75 -5.04 -7.91
CA SER A 70 12.09 -5.54 -7.55
C SER A 70 12.09 -6.99 -7.08
N GLY A 71 13.16 -7.72 -7.40
CA GLY A 71 13.33 -9.12 -6.98
C GLY A 71 13.27 -9.31 -5.47
N ARG A 72 13.79 -8.34 -4.69
CA ARG A 72 13.72 -8.34 -3.22
C ARG A 72 12.28 -8.26 -2.70
N ILE A 73 11.46 -7.38 -3.26
CA ILE A 73 10.04 -7.27 -2.90
C ILE A 73 9.31 -8.57 -3.23
N ARG A 74 9.49 -9.11 -4.45
CA ARG A 74 8.86 -10.38 -4.84
C ARG A 74 9.31 -11.56 -3.98
N LYS A 75 10.60 -11.64 -3.61
CA LYS A 75 11.12 -12.67 -2.72
C LYS A 75 10.50 -12.57 -1.32
N SER A 76 10.37 -11.36 -0.78
CA SER A 76 9.71 -11.11 0.50
C SER A 76 8.24 -11.53 0.50
N LEU A 77 7.49 -11.18 -0.55
CA LEU A 77 6.09 -11.58 -0.72
C LEU A 77 5.94 -13.11 -0.81
N ARG A 78 6.78 -13.78 -1.61
CA ARG A 78 6.78 -15.24 -1.72
C ARG A 78 7.13 -15.92 -0.38
N GLY A 79 8.13 -15.42 0.34
CA GLY A 79 8.50 -15.95 1.65
C GLY A 79 7.38 -15.84 2.69
N ARG A 80 6.46 -14.87 2.53
CA ARG A 80 5.26 -14.74 3.36
C ARG A 80 4.05 -15.51 2.83
N GLY A 81 4.13 -16.13 1.65
CA GLY A 81 3.00 -16.79 0.98
C GLY A 81 1.97 -15.81 0.39
N ILE A 82 2.37 -14.58 0.08
CA ILE A 82 1.48 -13.53 -0.45
C ILE A 82 1.58 -13.50 -1.99
N LYS A 83 0.45 -13.59 -2.69
CA LYS A 83 0.40 -13.47 -4.16
C LYS A 83 0.70 -12.01 -4.58
N ALA A 84 1.46 -11.81 -5.64
CA ALA A 84 1.83 -10.47 -6.10
C ALA A 84 1.29 -10.20 -7.51
N THR A 85 0.44 -9.18 -7.66
CA THR A 85 0.05 -8.61 -8.96
C THR A 85 0.78 -7.28 -9.14
N ILE A 86 2.01 -7.36 -9.64
CA ILE A 86 2.87 -6.21 -9.87
C ILE A 86 3.40 -6.34 -11.31
N PRO A 87 3.23 -5.34 -12.18
CA PRO A 87 3.76 -5.41 -13.54
C PRO A 87 5.28 -5.29 -13.54
N GLU A 88 5.92 -5.82 -14.58
CA GLU A 88 7.37 -5.68 -14.75
C GLU A 88 7.73 -4.48 -15.65
N PRO A 89 8.75 -3.68 -15.26
CA PRO A 89 9.53 -2.81 -16.13
C PRO A 89 10.00 -3.46 -17.42
N VAL A 90 9.86 -2.74 -18.54
CA VAL A 90 10.28 -3.23 -19.87
C VAL A 90 11.77 -3.53 -19.87
N ASN A 91 12.58 -2.68 -19.23
CA ASN A 91 14.01 -2.95 -19.03
C ASN A 91 14.28 -4.21 -18.20
N GLN A 92 13.45 -4.53 -17.18
CA GLN A 92 13.57 -5.80 -16.44
C GLN A 92 13.18 -7.00 -17.29
N ILE A 93 12.15 -6.86 -18.14
CA ILE A 93 11.77 -7.90 -19.11
C ILE A 93 12.91 -8.13 -20.09
N ASN A 94 13.43 -7.08 -20.72
CA ASN A 94 14.51 -7.17 -21.71
C ASN A 94 15.80 -7.72 -21.07
N GLY A 95 16.16 -7.25 -19.88
CA GLY A 95 17.32 -7.74 -19.14
C GLY A 95 17.17 -9.18 -18.64
N ARG A 96 15.94 -9.69 -18.50
CA ARG A 96 15.67 -11.10 -18.23
C ARG A 96 15.82 -11.93 -19.51
N LEU A 97 15.24 -11.45 -20.62
CA LEU A 97 15.31 -12.13 -21.92
C LEU A 97 16.76 -12.22 -22.43
N SER A 98 17.57 -11.17 -22.26
CA SER A 98 18.97 -11.17 -22.67
C SER A 98 19.84 -12.18 -21.91
N LYS A 99 19.40 -12.61 -20.72
CA LYS A 99 20.09 -13.64 -19.91
C LYS A 99 19.69 -15.08 -20.29
N GLY A 100 18.77 -15.26 -21.24
CA GLY A 100 18.29 -16.58 -21.67
C GLY A 100 17.79 -17.42 -20.49
N SER A 101 18.25 -18.67 -20.41
CA SER A 101 17.89 -19.60 -19.32
C SER A 101 18.27 -19.10 -17.92
N ARG A 102 19.33 -18.30 -17.79
CA ARG A 102 19.78 -17.70 -16.51
C ARG A 102 18.88 -16.56 -16.04
N GLY A 103 18.02 -16.02 -16.91
CA GLY A 103 17.05 -14.97 -16.56
C GLY A 103 15.90 -15.46 -15.68
N GLY A 104 15.63 -16.76 -15.67
CA GLY A 104 14.55 -17.35 -14.90
C GLY A 104 13.14 -17.07 -15.46
N ARG A 105 12.14 -17.62 -14.78
CA ARG A 105 10.74 -17.59 -15.20
C ARG A 105 10.11 -16.20 -15.02
N PRO A 106 9.36 -15.68 -16.01
CA PRO A 106 8.60 -14.45 -15.83
C PRO A 106 7.58 -14.57 -14.68
N PRO A 107 7.44 -13.55 -13.82
CA PRO A 107 6.33 -13.43 -12.89
C PRO A 107 4.96 -13.53 -13.55
N LYS A 108 4.02 -14.25 -12.91
CA LYS A 108 2.61 -14.27 -13.31
C LYS A 108 2.00 -12.89 -13.06
N PHE A 109 1.45 -12.27 -14.09
CA PHE A 109 0.74 -10.99 -14.00
C PHE A 109 -0.70 -11.16 -14.51
N ASP A 110 -1.65 -10.64 -13.75
CA ASP A 110 -3.07 -10.72 -14.06
C ASP A 110 -3.59 -9.30 -14.27
N LYS A 111 -3.98 -8.97 -15.51
CA LYS A 111 -4.41 -7.64 -15.92
C LYS A 111 -5.78 -7.26 -15.33
N GLU A 112 -6.68 -8.23 -15.18
CA GLU A 112 -8.03 -7.97 -14.68
C GLU A 112 -7.98 -7.63 -13.20
N ILE A 113 -7.30 -8.47 -12.40
CA ILE A 113 -7.06 -8.17 -10.98
C ILE A 113 -6.31 -6.85 -10.83
N TYR A 114 -5.39 -6.52 -11.73
CA TYR A 114 -4.62 -5.27 -11.62
C TYR A 114 -5.49 -4.01 -11.72
N LYS A 115 -6.67 -4.06 -12.34
CA LYS A 115 -7.61 -2.91 -12.39
C LYS A 115 -8.01 -2.44 -10.99
N ASP A 116 -8.06 -3.35 -10.02
CA ASP A 116 -8.42 -3.05 -8.63
C ASP A 116 -7.38 -2.22 -7.89
N ARG A 117 -6.20 -1.95 -8.49
CA ARG A 117 -5.22 -1.00 -7.93
C ARG A 117 -5.80 0.39 -7.68
N ASN A 118 -6.86 0.76 -8.41
CA ASN A 118 -7.57 2.04 -8.25
C ASN A 118 -8.12 2.23 -6.82
N THR A 119 -8.30 1.15 -6.06
CA THR A 119 -8.69 1.23 -4.64
C THR A 119 -7.74 2.09 -3.82
N VAL A 120 -6.43 2.02 -4.08
CA VAL A 120 -5.42 2.84 -3.38
C VAL A 120 -5.61 4.33 -3.69
N GLU A 121 -5.80 4.68 -4.97
CA GLU A 121 -6.03 6.07 -5.39
C GLU A 121 -7.33 6.64 -4.80
N ARG A 122 -8.42 5.87 -4.85
CA ARG A 122 -9.70 6.23 -4.24
C ARG A 122 -9.56 6.43 -2.72
N THR A 123 -8.75 5.61 -2.07
CA THR A 123 -8.47 5.74 -0.63
C THR A 123 -7.68 7.01 -0.33
N PHE A 124 -6.66 7.34 -1.14
CA PHE A 124 -5.94 8.61 -1.02
C PHE A 124 -6.87 9.81 -1.25
N ASN A 125 -7.77 9.75 -2.22
CA ASN A 125 -8.75 10.80 -2.46
C ASN A 125 -9.70 10.97 -1.26
N ARG A 126 -10.18 9.88 -0.67
CA ARG A 126 -10.98 9.91 0.57
C ARG A 126 -10.22 10.54 1.74
N LEU A 127 -8.93 10.23 1.89
CA LEU A 127 -8.08 10.85 2.90
C LEU A 127 -7.88 12.35 2.65
N ARG A 128 -7.65 12.76 1.40
CA ARG A 128 -7.51 14.18 1.03
C ARG A 128 -8.80 14.98 1.17
N GLY A 129 -9.97 14.33 1.25
CA GLY A 129 -11.22 14.99 1.60
C GLY A 129 -11.20 15.61 3.00
N TYR A 130 -10.36 15.11 3.91
CA TYR A 130 -10.14 15.74 5.22
C TYR A 130 -9.14 16.89 5.08
N ARG A 131 -9.61 18.13 5.26
CA ARG A 131 -8.79 19.34 5.12
C ARG A 131 -7.49 19.29 5.94
N ALA A 132 -7.55 18.76 7.17
CA ALA A 132 -6.37 18.61 8.03
C ALA A 132 -5.28 17.72 7.39
N VAL A 133 -5.66 16.66 6.68
CA VAL A 133 -4.72 15.78 5.96
C VAL A 133 -4.21 16.47 4.70
N ALA A 134 -5.09 17.13 3.93
CA ALA A 134 -4.71 17.78 2.68
C ALA A 134 -3.75 18.96 2.88
N THR A 135 -4.03 19.81 3.87
CA THR A 135 -3.27 21.04 4.12
C THR A 135 -1.98 20.77 4.90
N ARG A 136 -1.97 19.76 5.79
CA ARG A 136 -0.77 19.28 6.48
C ARG A 136 -0.01 20.40 7.22
N TYR A 137 -0.65 21.04 8.20
CA TYR A 137 -0.01 22.03 9.08
C TYR A 137 0.92 21.42 10.13
N ASP A 138 0.85 20.10 10.34
CA ASP A 138 1.61 19.39 11.36
C ASP A 138 3.12 19.41 11.10
N LYS A 139 3.87 20.04 12.01
CA LYS A 139 5.34 20.12 11.93
C LYS A 139 6.04 18.81 12.31
N ARG A 140 5.42 18.00 13.18
CA ARG A 140 5.97 16.75 13.70
C ARG A 140 5.28 15.54 13.08
N GLU A 141 6.06 14.52 12.75
CA GLU A 141 5.58 13.32 12.05
C GLU A 141 4.51 12.56 12.83
N PHE A 142 4.68 12.40 14.14
CA PHE A 142 3.72 11.68 14.97
C PHE A 142 2.38 12.41 15.09
N VAL A 143 2.38 13.76 15.06
CA VAL A 143 1.15 14.55 15.07
C VAL A 143 0.42 14.35 13.74
N TYR A 144 1.14 14.45 12.62
CA TYR A 144 0.57 14.20 11.30
C TYR A 144 0.06 12.75 11.16
N ARG A 145 0.75 11.78 11.77
CA ARG A 145 0.29 10.39 11.86
C ARG A 145 -1.06 10.30 12.57
N GLY A 146 -1.20 10.97 13.71
CA GLY A 146 -2.47 11.07 14.43
C GLY A 146 -3.60 11.65 13.56
N THR A 147 -3.32 12.73 12.82
CA THR A 147 -4.28 13.33 11.87
C THR A 147 -4.74 12.32 10.81
N VAL A 148 -3.81 11.56 10.24
CA VAL A 148 -4.12 10.50 9.26
C VAL A 148 -4.86 9.32 9.91
N ASP A 149 -4.52 8.97 11.15
CA ASP A 149 -5.20 7.90 11.91
C ASP A 149 -6.67 8.26 12.15
N VAL A 150 -6.96 9.48 12.62
CA VAL A 150 -8.34 9.97 12.84
C VAL A 150 -9.14 9.98 11.54
N ALA A 151 -8.55 10.51 10.45
CA ALA A 151 -9.19 10.50 9.14
C ALA A 151 -9.48 9.07 8.64
N SER A 152 -8.53 8.14 8.88
CA SER A 152 -8.69 6.73 8.55
C SER A 152 -9.84 6.09 9.33
N ILE A 153 -9.94 6.36 10.64
CA ILE A 153 -11.06 5.89 11.48
C ILE A 153 -12.39 6.39 10.90
N GLY A 154 -12.49 7.67 10.55
CA GLY A 154 -13.70 8.20 9.91
C GLY A 154 -14.05 7.52 8.59
N ILE A 155 -13.06 7.10 7.79
CA ILE A 155 -13.30 6.29 6.56
C ILE A 155 -13.86 4.91 6.94
N TRP A 156 -13.32 4.27 7.97
CA TRP A 156 -13.79 2.96 8.44
C TRP A 156 -15.22 3.00 8.98
N LEU A 157 -15.55 4.01 9.80
CA LEU A 157 -16.88 4.14 10.41
C LEU A 157 -18.00 4.29 9.38
N ARG A 158 -17.73 4.94 8.23
CA ARG A 158 -18.70 5.06 7.13
C ARG A 158 -19.13 3.72 6.51
N HIS A 159 -18.32 2.66 6.64
CA HIS A 159 -18.64 1.35 6.06
C HIS A 159 -19.27 0.38 7.07
N LEU A 160 -19.27 0.71 8.37
CA LEU A 160 -19.95 -0.11 9.38
C LEU A 160 -21.48 -0.05 9.23
N THR A 161 -21.99 1.01 8.60
CA THR A 161 -23.41 1.19 8.29
C THR A 161 -23.85 0.41 7.05
N GLU A 162 -22.93 -0.23 6.31
CA GLU A 162 -23.17 -0.90 5.02
C GLU A 162 -22.97 -2.44 5.07
N ASN A 163 -23.00 -3.07 6.25
CA ASN A 163 -22.60 -4.49 6.42
C ASN A 163 -23.51 -5.50 5.69
N ASP A 164 -23.17 -5.86 4.45
CA ASP A 164 -23.55 -7.14 3.82
C ASP A 164 -22.54 -8.24 4.25
N PRO A 165 -22.98 -9.37 4.83
CA PRO A 165 -22.13 -10.46 5.29
C PRO A 165 -21.36 -11.20 4.17
N ARG A 166 -21.61 -10.91 2.88
CA ARG A 166 -20.92 -11.54 1.74
C ARG A 166 -19.56 -10.93 1.38
N ASP A 167 -19.15 -9.86 2.06
CA ASP A 167 -18.03 -8.99 1.63
C ASP A 167 -16.67 -9.29 2.27
N THR A 168 -16.43 -10.52 2.72
CA THR A 168 -15.13 -10.89 3.27
C THR A 168 -14.28 -11.59 2.20
N PRO A 169 -13.17 -11.00 1.72
CA PRO A 169 -12.15 -11.76 0.99
C PRO A 169 -11.35 -12.70 1.91
#